data_AF-A0A8I1IW31-F1
#
_entry.id   AF-A0A8I1IW31-F1
#
_cell.length_a   1.000
_cell.length_b   1.000
_cell.length_c   1.000
_cell.angle_alpha   90.00
_cell.angle_beta   90.00
_cell.angle_gamma   90.00
#
_symmetry.space_group_name_H-M   'P 1'
#
loop_
_entity.id
_entity.type
_entity.pdbx_description
1 polymer ?
#
loop_
_entity_poly.entity_id
_entity_poly.type
_entity_poly.pdbx_seq_one_letter_code
_entity_poly.pdbx_strand_id
1 'polypeptide(L)'
;VIMVGEIRDRETAEIACRAALVGRMVLSTLHTATPEGAVTRLVDLGVPEYLVRDVLRGVLGQSLDIRPGQPRQLQARLAVL
;
A
#
# COMPACT_ATOMS: atom_id res chain seq x y z
N VAL A 1 -10.62 -12.18 4.16
CA VAL A 1 -9.64 -11.07 4.32
C VAL A 1 -8.26 -11.70 4.45
N ILE A 2 -7.23 -11.16 3.79
CA ILE A 2 -5.83 -11.56 3.91
C ILE A 2 -5.03 -10.34 4.39
N MET A 3 -4.10 -10.54 5.32
CA MET A 3 -3.15 -9.51 5.74
C MET A 3 -1.74 -9.96 5.40
N VAL A 4 -1.04 -9.18 4.58
CA VAL A 4 0.37 -9.36 4.25
C VAL A 4 1.13 -8.25 4.96
N GLY A 5 1.97 -8.59 5.94
CA GLY A 5 2.62 -7.58 6.79
C GLY A 5 3.29 -6.47 5.99
N GLU A 6 4.12 -6.83 5.01
CA GLU A 6 4.82 -5.90 4.12
C GLU A 6 5.06 -6.58 2.76
N ILE A 7 4.92 -5.85 1.66
CA ILE A 7 5.31 -6.33 0.32
C ILE A 7 6.71 -5.79 -0.02
N ARG A 8 7.69 -6.69 -0.13
CA ARG A 8 9.10 -6.35 -0.34
C ARG A 8 9.66 -6.78 -1.69
N ASP A 9 9.02 -7.77 -2.31
CA ASP A 9 9.46 -8.44 -3.52
C ASP A 9 8.29 -8.66 -4.49
N ARG A 10 8.67 -9.01 -5.72
CA ARG A 10 7.75 -9.26 -6.83
C ARG A 10 6.77 -10.37 -6.54
N GLU A 11 7.25 -11.49 -6.01
CA GLU A 11 6.48 -12.71 -5.82
C GLU A 11 5.32 -12.45 -4.85
N THR A 12 5.62 -11.85 -3.70
CA THR A 12 4.65 -11.44 -2.69
C THR A 12 3.64 -10.45 -3.26
N ALA A 13 4.11 -9.47 -4.04
CA ALA A 13 3.23 -8.47 -4.67
C ALA A 13 2.26 -9.13 -5.68
N GLU A 14 2.75 -10.02 -6.54
CA GLU A 14 1.92 -10.73 -7.51
C GLU A 14 0.88 -11.63 -6.83
N ILE A 15 1.26 -12.37 -5.77
CA ILE A 15 0.33 -13.20 -5.01
C ILE A 15 -0.75 -12.34 -4.36
N ALA A 16 -0.37 -11.21 -3.75
CA ALA A 16 -1.32 -10.28 -3.14
C ALA A 16 -2.32 -9.72 -4.16
N CYS A 17 -1.83 -9.22 -5.30
CA CYS A 17 -2.68 -8.69 -6.36
C CYS A 17 -3.59 -9.77 -6.98
N ARG A 18 -3.10 -10.99 -7.22
CA ARG A 18 -3.93 -12.09 -7.74
C ARG A 18 -4.99 -12.55 -6.73
N ALA A 19 -4.66 -12.57 -5.45
CA ALA A 19 -5.64 -12.86 -4.40
C ALA A 19 -6.75 -11.79 -4.36
N ALA A 20 -6.39 -10.52 -4.55
CA ALA A 20 -7.35 -9.42 -4.66
C ALA A 20 -8.22 -9.53 -5.92
N LEU A 21 -7.64 -9.91 -7.06
CA LEU A 21 -8.36 -10.09 -8.33
C LEU A 21 -9.49 -11.13 -8.23
N VAL A 22 -9.31 -12.18 -7.42
CA VAL A 22 -10.35 -13.21 -7.19
C VAL A 22 -11.30 -12.87 -6.04
N GLY A 23 -11.35 -11.61 -5.62
CA GLY A 23 -12.35 -11.10 -4.68
C GLY A 23 -11.96 -11.16 -3.20
N ARG A 24 -10.70 -11.44 -2.86
CA ARG A 24 -10.26 -11.36 -1.46
C ARG A 24 -9.88 -9.92 -1.11
N MET A 25 -10.40 -9.39 -0.02
CA MET A 25 -9.85 -8.16 0.55
C MET A 25 -8.44 -8.43 1.09
N VAL A 26 -7.44 -7.80 0.48
CA VAL A 26 -6.03 -7.87 0.87
C VAL A 26 -5.63 -6.55 1.50
N LEU A 27 -5.04 -6.61 2.70
CA LEU A 27 -4.44 -5.47 3.39
C LEU A 27 -2.93 -5.71 3.47
N SER A 28 -2.15 -4.67 3.15
CA SER A 28 -0.71 -4.75 3.26
C SER A 28 -0.08 -3.38 3.50
N THR A 29 1.22 -3.37 3.80
CA THR A 29 2.03 -2.16 3.91
C THR A 29 3.11 -2.11 2.83
N LEU A 30 3.45 -0.89 2.42
CA LEU A 30 4.50 -0.58 1.46
C LEU A 30 5.29 0.61 1.97
N HIS A 31 6.62 0.57 1.85
CA HIS A 31 7.46 1.71 2.14
C HIS A 31 7.55 2.65 0.94
N THR A 32 6.79 3.74 1.01
CA THR A 32 6.77 4.80 0.00
C THR A 32 6.73 6.16 0.66
N ALA A 33 7.26 7.18 -0.02
CA ALA A 33 7.29 8.55 0.52
C ALA A 33 5.91 9.24 0.46
N THR A 34 5.07 8.83 -0.49
CA THR A 34 3.70 9.36 -0.66
C THR A 34 2.73 8.22 -0.95
N PRO A 35 1.43 8.36 -0.61
CA PRO A 35 0.42 7.36 -0.94
C PRO A 35 0.38 7.03 -2.43
N GLU A 36 0.49 8.04 -3.30
CA GLU A 36 0.47 7.87 -4.75
C GLU A 36 1.67 7.03 -5.23
N GLY A 37 2.80 7.10 -4.52
CA GLY A 37 3.99 6.32 -4.81
C GLY A 37 3.83 4.81 -4.61
N ALA A 38 2.77 4.34 -3.92
CA ALA A 38 2.49 2.92 -3.78
C ALA A 38 2.19 2.23 -5.13
N VAL A 39 1.53 2.93 -6.06
CA VAL A 39 1.28 2.42 -7.42
C VAL A 39 2.60 2.21 -8.14
N THR A 40 3.44 3.26 -8.18
CA THR A 40 4.77 3.19 -8.80
C THR A 40 5.60 2.07 -8.17
N ARG A 41 5.57 1.94 -6.84
CA ARG A 41 6.35 0.91 -6.15
C ARG A 41 5.93 -0.51 -6.52
N LEU A 42 4.64 -0.78 -6.68
CA LEU A 42 4.14 -2.09 -7.11
C LEU A 42 4.57 -2.40 -8.56
N VAL A 43 4.54 -1.38 -9.43
CA VAL A 43 5.03 -1.51 -10.82
C VAL A 43 6.55 -1.73 -10.85
N ASP A 44 7.33 -1.03 -10.04
CA ASP A 44 8.78 -1.21 -9.91
C ASP A 44 9.15 -2.59 -9.38
N LEU A 45 8.29 -3.20 -8.54
CA LEU A 45 8.42 -4.59 -8.11
C LEU A 45 8.12 -5.59 -9.24
N GLY A 46 7.58 -5.16 -10.37
CA GLY A 46 7.28 -6.00 -11.53
C GLY A 46 5.82 -6.46 -11.62
N VAL A 47 4.92 -5.90 -10.81
CA VAL A 47 3.48 -6.14 -10.99
C VAL A 47 3.00 -5.37 -12.22
N PRO A 48 2.29 -6.02 -13.17
CA PRO A 48 1.75 -5.33 -14.33
C PRO A 48 0.82 -4.18 -13.94
N GLU A 49 0.96 -3.02 -14.58
CA GLU A 49 0.19 -1.82 -14.22
C GLU A 49 -1.33 -2.04 -14.29
N TYR A 50 -1.81 -2.77 -15.30
CA TYR A 50 -3.23 -3.10 -15.43
C TYR A 50 -3.75 -3.87 -14.21
N LEU A 51 -2.95 -4.80 -13.67
CA LEU A 51 -3.35 -5.60 -12.53
C LEU A 51 -3.43 -4.75 -11.26
N VAL A 52 -2.51 -3.80 -11.08
CA VAL A 52 -2.56 -2.84 -9.97
C VAL A 52 -3.84 -2.00 -10.07
N ARG A 53 -4.15 -1.46 -11.26
CA ARG A 53 -5.35 -0.65 -11.52
C ARG A 53 -6.65 -1.43 -11.24
N ASP A 54 -6.71 -2.71 -11.59
CA ASP A 54 -7.91 -3.53 -11.41
C ASP A 54 -8.22 -3.86 -9.94
N VAL A 55 -7.19 -3.95 -9.08
CA VAL A 55 -7.34 -4.50 -7.73
C VAL A 55 -7.12 -3.50 -6.59
N LEU A 56 -6.35 -2.44 -6.82
CA LEU A 56 -6.03 -1.46 -5.79
C LEU A 56 -7.25 -0.57 -5.50
N ARG A 57 -7.70 -0.53 -4.25
CA ARG A 57 -8.89 0.24 -3.82
C ARG A 57 -8.58 1.53 -3.09
N GLY A 58 -7.37 1.67 -2.58
CA GLY A 58 -6.93 2.84 -1.84
C GLY A 58 -5.61 2.61 -1.14
N VAL A 59 -4.94 3.72 -0.81
CA VAL A 59 -3.66 3.75 -0.13
C VAL A 59 -3.74 4.73 1.03
N LEU A 60 -3.38 4.29 2.22
CA LEU A 60 -3.29 5.14 3.41
C LEU A 60 -1.83 5.50 3.66
N GLY A 61 -1.47 6.76 3.47
CA GLY A 61 -0.22 7.30 4.00
C GLY A 61 -0.38 7.68 5.45
N GLN A 62 0.61 7.35 6.27
CA GLN A 62 0.66 7.74 7.68
C GLN A 62 2.01 8.36 8.03
N SER A 63 2.00 9.37 8.90
CA SER A 63 3.20 9.94 9.50
C SER A 63 2.94 10.27 10.97
N LEU A 64 3.99 10.25 11.77
CA LEU A 64 3.93 10.59 13.19
C LEU A 64 4.75 11.86 13.43
N ASP A 65 4.06 12.97 13.72
CA ASP A 65 4.69 14.24 14.04
C ASP A 65 5.10 14.25 15.53
N ILE A 66 6.38 14.55 15.77
CA ILE A 66 7.00 14.57 17.09
C ILE A 66 7.57 15.96 17.33
N ARG A 67 6.91 16.72 18.22
CA ARG A 67 7.33 18.06 18.62
C ARG A 67 7.68 18.09 20.12
N PRO A 68 8.79 18.71 20.54
CA PRO A 68 9.14 18.82 21.95
C PRO A 68 8.02 19.48 22.76
N GLY A 69 7.66 18.88 23.90
CA GLY A 69 6.62 19.40 24.80
C GLY A 69 5.17 19.23 24.30
N GLN A 70 4.94 18.58 23.15
CA GLN A 70 3.60 18.30 22.63
C GLN A 70 3.33 16.79 22.57
N PRO A 71 2.07 16.36 22.69
CA PRO A 71 1.71 14.97 22.43
C PRO A 71 2.01 14.61 20.97
N ARG A 72 2.42 13.35 20.73
CA ARG A 72 2.66 12.82 19.39
C ARG A 72 1.36 12.89 18.58
N GLN A 73 1.43 13.41 17.36
CA GLN A 73 0.27 13.52 16.48
C GLN A 73 0.42 12.57 15.29
N LEU A 74 -0.50 11.59 15.18
CA LEU A 74 -0.61 10.75 13.99
C LEU A 74 -1.37 11.51 12.91
N GLN A 75 -0.76 11.66 11.74
CA GLN A 75 -1.40 12.22 10.56
C GLN A 75 -1.63 11.08 9.56
N ALA A 76 -2.84 11.00 9.01
CA ALA A 76 -3.21 9.99 8.02
C ALA A 76 -3.85 10.65 6.81
N ARG A 77 -3.40 10.27 5.61
CA ARG A 77 -3.92 10.74 4.33
C ARG A 77 -4.35 9.53 3.50
N LEU A 78 -5.64 9.46 3.21
CA LEU A 78 -6.18 8.46 2.30
C LEU A 78 -6.10 8.99 0.86
N ALA A 79 -5.38 8.28 0.01
CA ALA A 79 -5.49 8.41 -1.43
C ALA A 79 -6.41 7.28 -1.92
N VAL A 80 -7.60 7.65 -2.40
CA VAL A 80 -8.48 6.73 -3.12
C VAL A 80 -8.10 6.78 -4.59
N LEU A 81 -7.94 5.62 -5.21
CA LEU A 81 -7.50 5.44 -6.58
C LEU A 81 -8.60 4.75 -7.39
#